data_AF-A0A656GK52-F1
#
_entry.id   AF-A0A656GK52-F1
#
_cell.length_a   1.000
_cell.length_b   1.000
_cell.length_c   1.000
_cell.angle_alpha   90.00
_cell.angle_beta   90.00
_cell.angle_gamma   90.00
#
_symmetry.space_group_name_H-M   'P 1'
#
loop_
_entity.id
_entity.type
_entity.pdbx_description
1 polymer ?
#
loop_
_entity_poly.entity_id
_entity_poly.type
_entity_poly.pdbx_seq_one_letter_code
_entity_poly.pdbx_strand_id
1 'polypeptide(L)'
;KIYWAATKSYVRFFGDRLASETTHRDMLDWRRSELERVSKRSWNTYSSHLRTIYGYAIEHGLVDMVANPFKNTSVVPPKRPKKTVA
;
A
#
# COMPACT_ATOMS: atom_id res chain seq x y z
N LYS A 1 -10.01 -4.98 10.75
CA LYS A 1 -10.35 -3.58 10.39
C LYS A 1 -9.30 -2.90 9.50
N ILE A 2 -8.00 -2.94 9.82
CA ILE A 2 -6.99 -2.13 9.09
C ILE A 2 -6.55 -2.76 7.75
N TYR A 3 -6.30 -4.08 7.69
CA TYR A 3 -6.04 -4.80 6.44
C TYR A 3 -7.19 -4.64 5.43
N TRP A 4 -8.42 -4.87 5.90
CA TRP A 4 -9.63 -4.71 5.08
C TRP A 4 -9.75 -3.32 4.43
N ALA A 5 -9.47 -2.25 5.17
CA ALA A 5 -9.51 -0.89 4.62
C ALA A 5 -8.48 -0.70 3.49
N ALA A 6 -7.25 -1.22 3.67
CA ALA A 6 -6.21 -1.16 2.66
C ALA A 6 -6.59 -1.97 1.41
N THR A 7 -7.06 -3.21 1.58
CA THR A 7 -7.52 -4.08 0.48
C THR A 7 -8.72 -3.47 -0.25
N LYS A 8 -9.67 -2.88 0.47
CA LYS A 8 -10.82 -2.22 -0.14
C LYS A 8 -10.41 -1.00 -0.98
N SER A 9 -9.46 -0.20 -0.50
CA SER A 9 -8.94 0.92 -1.30
C SER A 9 -8.20 0.42 -2.55
N TYR A 10 -7.38 -0.64 -2.39
CA TYR A 10 -6.69 -1.30 -3.50
C TYR A 10 -7.65 -1.78 -4.59
N VAL A 11 -8.67 -2.58 -4.22
CA VAL A 11 -9.65 -3.11 -5.17
C VAL A 11 -10.44 -1.98 -5.85
N ARG A 12 -10.73 -0.89 -5.13
CA ARG A 12 -11.39 0.28 -5.72
C ARG A 12 -10.55 0.95 -6.80
N PHE A 13 -9.22 1.00 -6.64
CA PHE A 13 -8.33 1.66 -7.58
C PHE A 13 -8.02 0.78 -8.80
N PHE A 14 -7.73 -0.51 -8.58
CA PHE A 14 -7.32 -1.43 -9.64
C PHE A 14 -8.49 -2.18 -10.30
N GLY A 15 -9.68 -2.16 -9.69
CA GLY A 15 -10.86 -2.85 -10.21
C GLY A 15 -10.67 -4.35 -10.28
N ASP A 16 -11.00 -4.92 -11.43
CA ASP A 16 -10.98 -6.36 -11.69
C ASP A 16 -9.58 -6.89 -12.08
N ARG A 17 -8.54 -6.03 -12.09
CA ARG A 17 -7.16 -6.46 -12.35
C ARG A 17 -6.70 -7.47 -11.30
N LEU A 18 -6.10 -8.56 -11.74
CA LEU A 18 -5.50 -9.53 -10.84
C LEU A 18 -4.29 -8.92 -10.12
N ALA A 19 -4.01 -9.41 -8.91
CA ALA A 19 -2.83 -8.97 -8.16
C ALA A 19 -1.52 -9.16 -8.95
N SER A 20 -1.40 -10.29 -9.66
CA SER A 20 -0.26 -10.63 -10.53
C SER A 20 -0.06 -9.67 -11.71
N GLU A 21 -1.11 -8.97 -12.13
CA GLU A 21 -1.05 -8.02 -13.25
C GLU A 21 -0.59 -6.62 -12.81
N THR A 22 -0.38 -6.41 -11.51
CA THR A 22 0.07 -5.12 -11.00
C THR A 22 1.57 -5.06 -10.84
N THR A 23 2.15 -3.97 -11.33
CA THR A 23 3.60 -3.75 -11.31
C THR A 23 4.00 -2.81 -10.16
N HIS A 24 5.30 -2.72 -9.88
CA HIS A 24 5.79 -1.70 -8.97
C HIS A 24 5.44 -0.27 -9.46
N ARG A 25 5.40 -0.05 -10.79
CA ARG A 25 5.04 1.24 -11.37
C ARG A 25 3.59 1.60 -11.10
N ASP A 26 2.67 0.65 -11.26
CA ASP A 26 1.26 0.80 -10.92
C ASP A 26 1.08 1.26 -9.45
N MET A 27 1.88 0.71 -8.52
CA MET A 27 1.82 1.12 -7.11
C MET A 27 2.30 2.56 -6.87
N LEU A 28 3.25 3.04 -7.66
CA LEU A 28 3.72 4.43 -7.58
C LEU A 28 2.69 5.41 -8.16
N ASP A 29 2.00 5.01 -9.22
CA ASP A 29 0.93 5.80 -9.83
C ASP A 29 -0.31 5.82 -8.91
N TRP A 30 -0.68 4.68 -8.32
CA TRP A 30 -1.70 4.64 -7.28
C TRP A 30 -1.33 5.50 -6.07
N ARG A 31 -0.10 5.39 -5.56
CA ARG A 31 0.39 6.23 -4.45
C ARG A 31 0.16 7.71 -4.73
N ARG A 32 0.48 8.17 -5.94
CA ARG A 32 0.33 9.57 -6.34
C ARG A 32 -1.14 10.00 -6.22
N SER A 33 -2.05 9.22 -6.77
CA SER A 33 -3.49 9.49 -6.73
C SER A 33 -4.07 9.40 -5.31
N GLU A 34 -3.73 8.36 -4.56
CA GLU A 34 -4.27 8.13 -3.22
C GLU A 34 -3.86 9.23 -2.23
N LEU A 35 -2.63 9.76 -2.36
CA LEU A 35 -2.12 10.86 -1.53
C LEU A 35 -2.84 12.20 -1.74
N GLU A 36 -3.65 12.34 -2.79
CA GLU A 36 -4.54 13.50 -2.96
C GLU A 36 -5.73 13.46 -2.00
N ARG A 37 -6.07 12.27 -1.49
CA ARG A 37 -7.23 12.05 -0.61
C ARG A 37 -6.88 11.59 0.79
N VAL A 38 -5.75 10.91 0.98
CA VAL A 38 -5.36 10.35 2.30
C VAL A 38 -4.05 10.92 2.79
N SER A 39 -3.89 10.95 4.12
CA SER A 39 -2.64 11.39 4.73
C SER A 39 -1.49 10.45 4.38
N LYS A 40 -0.25 10.97 4.35
CA LYS A 40 0.99 10.17 4.22
C LYS A 40 1.06 9.01 5.22
N ARG A 41 0.52 9.20 6.43
CA ARG A 41 0.45 8.15 7.45
C ARG A 41 -0.52 7.04 7.04
N SER A 42 -1.71 7.40 6.57
CA SER A 42 -2.71 6.45 6.08
C SER A 42 -2.15 5.63 4.91
N TRP A 43 -1.50 6.30 3.95
CA TRP A 43 -0.82 5.63 2.84
C TRP A 43 0.22 4.62 3.33
N ASN A 44 1.11 5.01 4.25
CA ASN A 44 2.13 4.10 4.77
C ASN A 44 1.51 2.89 5.48
N THR A 45 0.40 3.08 6.20
CA THR A 45 -0.37 1.97 6.79
C THR A 45 -0.92 1.04 5.70
N TYR A 46 -1.55 1.58 4.65
CA TYR A 46 -2.07 0.77 3.55
C TYR A 46 -0.97 0.00 2.84
N SER A 47 0.08 0.72 2.44
CA SER A 47 1.24 0.16 1.76
C SER A 47 1.93 -0.92 2.58
N SER A 48 2.05 -0.77 3.91
CA SER A 48 2.65 -1.79 4.77
C SER A 48 1.80 -3.06 4.82
N HIS A 49 0.48 -2.91 4.97
CA HIS A 49 -0.41 -4.06 5.06
C HIS A 49 -0.52 -4.82 3.74
N LEU A 50 -0.61 -4.10 2.62
CA LEU A 50 -0.62 -4.73 1.30
C LEU A 50 0.72 -5.38 0.98
N ARG A 51 1.84 -4.80 1.40
CA ARG A 51 3.15 -5.46 1.32
C ARG A 51 3.14 -6.80 2.07
N THR A 52 2.58 -6.86 3.27
CA THR A 52 2.45 -8.14 4.01
C THR A 52 1.60 -9.16 3.25
N ILE A 53 0.44 -8.74 2.72
CA ILE A 53 -0.45 -9.64 1.95
C ILE A 53 0.25 -10.18 0.70
N TYR A 54 0.89 -9.31 -0.08
CA TYR A 54 1.66 -9.72 -1.26
C TYR A 54 2.82 -10.64 -0.89
N GLY A 55 3.52 -10.35 0.21
CA GLY A 55 4.62 -11.19 0.70
C GLY A 55 4.14 -12.61 0.98
N TYR A 56 3.05 -12.75 1.75
CA TYR A 56 2.43 -14.03 2.03
C TYR A 56 1.99 -14.77 0.76
N ALA A 57 1.32 -14.07 -0.17
CA ALA A 57 0.85 -14.68 -1.40
C ALA A 57 2.00 -15.18 -2.29
N ILE A 58 3.09 -14.41 -2.39
CA ILE A 58 4.29 -14.79 -3.15
C ILE A 58 4.99 -15.98 -2.49
N GLU A 59 5.20 -15.93 -1.17
CA GLU A 59 5.89 -16.97 -0.40
C GLU A 59 5.21 -18.34 -0.53
N HIS A 60 3.87 -18.35 -0.59
CA HIS A 60 3.08 -19.58 -0.72
C HIS A 60 2.65 -19.91 -2.15
N GLY A 61 3.15 -19.20 -3.17
CA GLY A 61 2.81 -19.45 -4.58
C GLY A 61 1.33 -19.23 -4.92
N LEU A 62 0.63 -18.39 -4.15
CA LEU A 62 -0.77 -18.04 -4.39
C LEU A 62 -0.93 -16.99 -5.50
N VAL A 63 0.17 -16.34 -5.88
CA VAL A 63 0.24 -15.38 -6.98
C VAL A 63 1.51 -15.64 -7.77
N ASP A 64 1.41 -15.61 -9.10
CA ASP A 64 2.56 -15.76 -9.99
C ASP A 64 3.36 -14.45 -10.06
N MET A 65 4.15 -14.20 -9.02
CA MET A 65 5.03 -13.04 -8.91
C MET A 65 6.29 -13.38 -8.14
N VAL A 66 7.42 -12.84 -8.59
CA VAL A 66 8.73 -13.05 -7.95
C VAL A 66 9.09 -11.90 -6.99
N ALA A 67 8.45 -10.72 -7.16
CA ALA A 67 8.78 -9.52 -6.41
C ALA A 67 7.53 -8.80 -5.92
N ASN A 68 7.58 -8.31 -4.68
CA ASN A 68 6.50 -7.56 -4.07
C ASN A 68 6.40 -6.14 -4.66
N PRO A 69 5.27 -5.76 -5.28
CA PRO A 69 5.12 -4.46 -5.95
C PRO A 69 5.06 -3.27 -4.97
N PHE A 70 4.87 -3.51 -3.67
CA PHE A 70 4.90 -2.48 -2.61
C PHE A 70 6.30 -2.25 -2.01
N LYS A 71 7.37 -2.80 -2.59
CA LYS A 71 8.73 -2.46 -2.16
C LYS A 71 8.98 -0.96 -2.38
N ASN A 72 9.59 -0.25 -1.43
CA ASN A 72 9.97 1.18 -1.58
C ASN A 72 8.83 2.17 -1.91
N THR A 73 7.58 1.84 -1.57
CA THR A 73 6.42 2.72 -1.82
C THR A 73 6.10 3.67 -0.67
N SER A 74 6.68 3.47 0.52
CA SER A 74 6.48 4.33 1.70
C SER A 74 6.94 5.78 1.45
N VAL A 75 6.29 6.75 2.08
CA VAL A 75 6.64 8.17 1.98
C VAL A 75 7.01 8.75 3.34
N VAL A 76 7.85 9.80 3.36
CA VAL A 76 8.24 10.47 4.60
C VAL A 76 7.07 11.32 5.12
N PRO A 77 6.46 10.99 6.27
CA PRO A 77 5.42 11.82 6.87
C PRO A 77 6.03 13.12 7.42
N PRO A 78 5.27 14.22 7.50
CA PRO A 78 5.75 15.43 8.15
C PRO A 78 6.11 15.14 9.63
N LYS A 79 7.18 15.76 10.11
CA LYS A 79 7.60 15.67 11.53
C LYS A 79 6.43 16.18 12.39
N ARG A 80 5.94 15.35 13.31
CA ARG A 80 4.96 15.81 14.29
C ARG A 80 5.62 16.86 15.19
N PRO A 81 4.90 17.93 15.58
CA PRO A 81 5.30 18.72 16.73
C PRO A 81 5.45 17.78 17.93
N LYS A 82 6.51 17.97 18.72
CA LYS A 82 6.63 17.27 20.00
C LYS A 82 5.37 17.59 20.81
N LYS A 83 4.78 16.57 21.45
CA LYS A 83 3.72 16.82 22.43
C LYS A 83 4.34 17.67 23.54
N THR A 84 3.89 18.91 23.67
CA THR A 84 4.15 19.72 24.87
C THR A 84 3.07 19.36 25.88
N VAL A 85 3.47 18.83 27.03
CA VAL A 85 2.59 18.74 28.20
C VAL A 85 2.74 20.07 28.92
N ALA A 86 1.64 20.82 29.07
CA ALA A 86 1.55 22.01 29.92
C ALA A 86 0.83 21.62 31.21
#